data_AF-A0A396RM35-F1
#
_entry.id   AF-A0A396RM35-F1
#
_cell.length_a   1.000
_cell.length_b   1.000
_cell.length_c   1.000
_cell.angle_alpha   90.00
_cell.angle_beta   90.00
_cell.angle_gamma   90.00
#
_symmetry.space_group_name_H-M   'P 1'
#
loop_
_entity.id
_entity.type
_entity.pdbx_description
1 polymer ?
#
loop_
_entity_poly.entity_id
_entity_poly.type
_entity_poly.pdbx_seq_one_letter_code
_entity_poly.pdbx_strand_id
1 'polypeptide(L)'
;MEVIMSEALFLKRVFLADAATCAACAALLLAGAGALSPLLGLPYPLLFWAGAALVPVAALFAFIGTRQRPPVALAVIGILGNVLWVVESAITIEMVAGITTLGIAFVAMQAAAVAVLAALETWGLRRMQAARVSAA
;
A
#
# COMPACT_ATOMS: atom_id res chain seq x y z
N MET A 1 28.24 10.97 -1.42
CA MET A 1 27.06 11.66 -0.84
C MET A 1 25.88 11.70 -1.82
N GLU A 2 26.11 12.03 -3.09
CA GLU A 2 25.06 12.10 -4.14
C GLU A 2 24.27 10.79 -4.32
N VAL A 3 24.94 9.63 -4.41
CA VAL A 3 24.29 8.31 -4.56
C VAL A 3 23.41 7.95 -3.36
N ILE A 4 23.81 8.29 -2.12
CA ILE A 4 22.99 8.02 -0.93
C ILE A 4 21.72 8.86 -0.95
N MET A 5 21.84 10.11 -1.40
CA MET A 5 20.73 11.04 -1.49
C MET A 5 19.73 10.61 -2.57
N SER A 6 20.19 10.11 -3.72
CA SER A 6 19.30 9.61 -4.78
C SER A 6 18.54 8.35 -4.36
N GLU A 7 19.20 7.39 -3.71
CA GLU A 7 18.53 6.15 -3.26
C GLU A 7 17.52 6.40 -2.14
N ALA A 8 17.86 7.28 -1.18
CA ALA A 8 16.90 7.70 -0.16
C ALA A 8 15.72 8.47 -0.76
N LEU A 9 15.96 9.30 -1.80
CA LEU A 9 14.90 10.04 -2.48
C LEU A 9 13.96 9.11 -3.25
N PHE A 10 14.49 8.07 -3.91
CA PHE A 10 13.67 7.07 -4.59
C PHE A 10 12.72 6.39 -3.61
N LEU A 11 13.24 5.82 -2.52
CA LEU A 11 12.42 5.15 -1.50
C LEU A 11 11.32 6.08 -0.94
N LYS A 12 11.68 7.34 -0.66
CA LYS A 12 10.73 8.34 -0.18
C LYS A 12 9.59 8.60 -1.18
N ARG A 13 9.91 8.72 -2.46
CA ARG A 13 8.91 8.96 -3.51
C ARG A 13 7.97 7.77 -3.67
N VAL A 14 8.48 6.55 -3.56
CA VAL A 14 7.62 5.35 -3.59
C VAL A 14 6.65 5.34 -2.41
N PHE A 15 7.13 5.55 -1.17
CA PHE A 15 6.24 5.65 -0.01
C PHE A 15 5.22 6.80 -0.10
N LEU A 16 5.59 7.94 -0.72
CA LEU A 16 4.64 9.04 -0.95
C LEU A 16 3.59 8.69 -2.01
N ALA A 17 3.99 7.99 -3.07
CA ALA A 17 3.05 7.48 -4.06
C ALA A 17 2.08 6.47 -3.42
N ASP A 18 2.60 5.56 -2.59
CA ASP A 18 1.76 4.59 -1.87
C ASP A 18 0.81 5.27 -0.88
N ALA A 19 1.31 6.25 -0.12
CA ALA A 19 0.47 7.04 0.77
C ALA A 19 -0.71 7.70 0.01
N ALA A 20 -0.46 8.21 -1.19
CA ALA A 20 -1.49 8.80 -2.03
C ALA A 20 -2.50 7.74 -2.54
N THR A 21 -2.03 6.55 -2.95
CA THR A 21 -2.93 5.47 -3.38
C THR A 21 -3.77 4.94 -2.22
N CYS A 22 -3.17 4.77 -1.04
CA CYS A 22 -3.87 4.40 0.18
C CYS A 22 -4.93 5.45 0.56
N ALA A 23 -4.59 6.74 0.53
CA ALA A 23 -5.54 7.81 0.83
C ALA A 23 -6.69 7.90 -0.19
N ALA A 24 -6.39 7.76 -1.49
CA ALA A 24 -7.40 7.76 -2.54
C ALA A 24 -8.35 6.55 -2.40
N CYS A 25 -7.81 5.37 -2.15
CA CYS A 25 -8.60 4.16 -1.95
C CYS A 25 -9.43 4.24 -0.64
N ALA A 26 -8.84 4.75 0.45
CA ALA A 26 -9.55 4.99 1.71
C ALA A 26 -10.74 5.92 1.50
N ALA A 27 -10.55 7.05 0.79
CA ALA A 27 -11.63 7.99 0.49
C ALA A 27 -12.73 7.34 -0.37
N LEU A 28 -12.34 6.60 -1.41
CA LEU A 28 -13.26 5.86 -2.28
C LEU A 28 -14.11 4.86 -1.47
N LEU A 29 -13.47 4.07 -0.61
CA LEU A 29 -14.13 3.02 0.16
C LEU A 29 -15.00 3.59 1.29
N LEU A 30 -14.50 4.56 2.06
CA LEU A 30 -15.25 5.15 3.16
C LEU A 30 -16.49 5.91 2.68
N ALA A 31 -16.36 6.71 1.62
CA ALA A 31 -17.47 7.47 1.07
C ALA A 31 -18.38 6.63 0.16
N GLY A 32 -17.81 5.63 -0.52
CA GLY A 32 -18.48 4.87 -1.57
C GLY A 32 -18.97 3.48 -1.17
N ALA A 33 -18.65 2.95 0.02
CA ALA A 33 -18.94 1.57 0.40
C ALA A 33 -20.41 1.17 0.15
N GLY A 34 -21.37 2.05 0.46
CA GLY A 34 -22.79 1.77 0.24
C GLY A 34 -23.15 1.59 -1.23
N ALA A 35 -22.62 2.43 -2.11
CA ALA A 35 -22.85 2.36 -3.55
C ALA A 35 -22.03 1.23 -4.22
N LEU A 36 -20.81 0.98 -3.74
CA LEU A 36 -19.91 -0.03 -4.29
C LEU A 36 -20.30 -1.45 -3.89
N SER A 37 -20.84 -1.66 -2.69
CA SER A 37 -21.19 -2.99 -2.17
C SER A 37 -22.04 -3.82 -3.15
N PRO A 38 -23.20 -3.33 -3.65
CA PRO A 38 -24.01 -4.11 -4.60
C PRO A 38 -23.33 -4.29 -5.97
N LEU A 39 -22.48 -3.35 -6.41
CA LEU A 39 -21.80 -3.43 -7.71
C LEU A 39 -20.66 -4.45 -7.70
N LEU A 40 -19.91 -4.49 -6.60
CA LEU A 40 -18.76 -5.38 -6.43
C LEU A 40 -19.16 -6.76 -5.89
N GLY A 41 -20.37 -6.91 -5.38
CA GLY A 41 -20.77 -8.12 -4.65
C GLY A 41 -19.97 -8.33 -3.37
N LEU A 42 -19.44 -7.24 -2.79
CA LEU A 42 -18.66 -7.25 -1.56
C LEU A 42 -19.50 -6.70 -0.40
N PRO A 43 -19.46 -7.30 0.80
CA PRO A 43 -20.19 -6.80 1.95
C PRO A 43 -19.80 -5.36 2.29
N TYR A 44 -20.79 -4.50 2.56
CA TYR A 44 -20.56 -3.12 3.00
C TYR A 44 -19.53 -3.02 4.15
N PRO A 45 -19.61 -3.84 5.23
CA PRO A 45 -18.64 -3.76 6.33
C PRO A 45 -17.21 -4.03 5.86
N LEU A 46 -17.01 -4.94 4.90
CA LEU A 46 -15.68 -5.24 4.36
C LEU A 46 -15.09 -4.00 3.69
N LEU A 47 -15.86 -3.35 2.80
CA LEU A 47 -15.42 -2.14 2.11
C LEU A 47 -15.14 -0.99 3.08
N PHE A 48 -16.07 -0.73 4.01
CA PHE A 48 -15.93 0.37 4.96
C PHE A 48 -14.71 0.19 5.87
N TRP A 49 -14.54 -1.00 6.48
CA TRP A 49 -13.43 -1.26 7.38
C TRP A 49 -12.09 -1.37 6.66
N ALA A 50 -12.05 -1.85 5.42
CA ALA A 50 -10.86 -1.77 4.58
C ALA A 50 -10.46 -0.30 4.33
N GLY A 51 -11.43 0.55 3.97
CA GLY A 51 -11.19 1.99 3.82
C GLY A 51 -10.70 2.66 5.11
N ALA A 52 -11.31 2.31 6.26
CA ALA A 52 -10.90 2.82 7.56
C ALA A 52 -9.47 2.40 7.94
N ALA A 53 -9.09 1.15 7.65
CA ALA A 53 -7.75 0.62 7.90
C ALA A 53 -6.68 1.30 7.03
N LEU A 54 -7.03 1.72 5.81
CA LEU A 54 -6.10 2.41 4.90
C LEU A 54 -5.75 3.82 5.36
N VAL A 55 -6.57 4.49 6.18
CA VAL A 55 -6.28 5.85 6.69
C VAL A 55 -5.00 5.90 7.53
N PRO A 56 -4.84 5.10 8.61
CA PRO A 56 -3.60 5.08 9.37
C PRO A 56 -2.41 4.57 8.56
N VAL A 57 -2.62 3.66 7.59
CA VAL A 57 -1.57 3.20 6.67
C VAL A 57 -1.06 4.33 5.78
N ALA A 58 -1.97 5.10 5.16
CA ALA A 58 -1.61 6.27 4.36
C ALA A 58 -0.81 7.29 5.18
N ALA A 59 -1.22 7.52 6.44
CA ALA A 59 -0.49 8.41 7.35
C ALA A 59 0.92 7.89 7.68
N LEU A 60 1.06 6.59 7.94
CA LEU A 60 2.36 5.95 8.16
C LEU A 60 3.28 6.11 6.95
N PHE A 61 2.77 5.85 5.74
CA PHE A 61 3.57 5.92 4.52
C PHE A 61 3.97 7.36 4.20
N ALA A 62 3.05 8.33 4.38
CA ALA A 62 3.36 9.75 4.27
C ALA A 62 4.42 10.18 5.30
N PHE A 63 4.33 9.68 6.53
CA PHE A 63 5.33 9.94 7.56
C PHE A 63 6.72 9.44 7.13
N ILE A 64 6.83 8.19 6.66
CA ILE A 64 8.08 7.60 6.18
C ILE A 64 8.64 8.42 5.00
N GLY A 65 7.82 8.70 4.00
CA GLY A 65 8.20 9.40 2.77
C GLY A 65 8.60 10.87 2.98
N THR A 66 8.15 11.50 4.06
CA THR A 66 8.51 12.89 4.40
C THR A 66 9.76 13.02 5.27
N ARG A 67 10.27 11.93 5.88
CA ARG A 67 11.48 12.02 6.73
C ARG A 67 12.72 12.34 5.90
N GLN A 68 13.64 13.12 6.46
CA GLN A 68 14.98 13.32 5.89
C GLN A 68 15.76 11.99 5.84
N ARG A 69 15.63 11.18 6.89
CA ARG A 69 16.17 9.83 6.98
C ARG A 69 15.01 8.86 7.23
N PRO A 70 14.54 8.13 6.21
CA PRO A 70 13.47 7.14 6.39
C PRO A 70 13.83 6.11 7.48
N PRO A 71 12.97 5.89 8.48
CA PRO A 71 13.18 4.88 9.51
C PRO A 71 13.05 3.48 8.91
N VAL A 72 14.12 2.68 8.97
CA VAL A 72 14.17 1.34 8.35
C VAL A 72 13.09 0.42 8.92
N ALA A 73 12.89 0.42 10.24
CA ALA A 73 11.89 -0.43 10.89
C ALA A 73 10.47 -0.13 10.39
N LEU A 74 10.11 1.15 10.25
CA LEU A 74 8.79 1.54 9.75
C LEU A 74 8.62 1.21 8.25
N ALA A 75 9.68 1.36 7.45
CA ALA A 75 9.65 0.96 6.05
C ALA A 75 9.41 -0.56 5.91
N VAL A 76 10.08 -1.39 6.72
CA VAL A 76 9.85 -2.84 6.75
C VAL A 76 8.41 -3.17 7.17
N ILE A 77 7.90 -2.52 8.22
CA ILE A 77 6.50 -2.71 8.65
C ILE A 77 5.54 -2.36 7.51
N GLY A 78 5.76 -1.27 6.79
CA GLY A 78 4.93 -0.88 5.66
C GLY A 78 4.92 -1.90 4.52
N ILE A 79 6.10 -2.37 4.13
CA ILE A 79 6.26 -3.42 3.11
C ILE A 79 5.52 -4.69 3.52
N LEU A 80 5.67 -5.14 4.77
CA LEU A 80 4.97 -6.33 5.26
C LEU A 80 3.45 -6.13 5.30
N GLY A 81 2.98 -4.93 5.65
CA GLY A 81 1.57 -4.56 5.55
C GLY A 81 1.04 -4.64 4.13
N ASN A 82 1.79 -4.15 3.14
CA ASN A 82 1.43 -4.26 1.73
C ASN A 82 1.39 -5.73 1.26
N VAL A 83 2.36 -6.56 1.67
CA VAL A 83 2.34 -8.00 1.38
C VAL A 83 1.11 -8.67 1.99
N LEU A 84 0.78 -8.36 3.25
CA LEU A 84 -0.41 -8.88 3.91
C LEU A 84 -1.68 -8.47 3.16
N TRP A 85 -1.77 -7.21 2.72
CA TRP A 85 -2.91 -6.72 1.94
C TRP A 85 -3.10 -7.49 0.62
N VAL A 86 -2.01 -7.82 -0.08
CA VAL A 86 -2.06 -8.65 -1.30
C VAL A 86 -2.58 -10.05 -1.01
N VAL A 87 -2.13 -10.68 0.09
CA VAL A 87 -2.58 -12.01 0.50
C VAL A 87 -4.08 -11.99 0.86
N GLU A 88 -4.51 -11.04 1.69
CA GLU A 88 -5.91 -10.86 2.07
C GLU A 88 -6.80 -10.56 0.85
N SER A 89 -6.27 -9.88 -0.16
CA SER A 89 -6.99 -9.65 -1.42
C SER A 89 -7.25 -10.95 -2.18
N ALA A 90 -6.28 -11.86 -2.22
CA ALA A 90 -6.46 -13.18 -2.84
C ALA A 90 -7.48 -14.03 -2.07
N ILE A 91 -7.40 -14.02 -0.73
CA ILE A 91 -8.36 -14.70 0.15
C ILE A 91 -9.77 -14.13 -0.07
N THR A 92 -9.90 -12.81 -0.18
CA THR A 92 -11.19 -12.13 -0.43
C THR A 92 -11.84 -12.60 -1.73
N ILE A 93 -11.05 -12.72 -2.80
CA ILE A 93 -11.54 -13.19 -4.11
C ILE A 93 -12.05 -14.64 -4.02
N GLU A 94 -11.37 -15.49 -3.24
CA GLU A 94 -11.72 -16.91 -3.12
C GLU A 94 -12.91 -17.15 -2.16
N MET A 95 -12.95 -16.45 -1.03
CA MET A 95 -13.86 -16.77 0.07
C MET A 95 -15.16 -15.97 0.08
N VAL A 96 -15.23 -14.81 -0.58
CA VAL A 96 -16.45 -14.00 -0.59
C VAL A 96 -17.44 -14.53 -1.62
N ALA A 97 -18.45 -15.26 -1.12
CA ALA A 97 -19.55 -15.74 -1.94
C ALA A 97 -20.32 -14.57 -2.57
N GLY A 98 -20.61 -14.67 -3.87
CA GLY A 98 -21.39 -13.66 -4.60
C GLY A 98 -20.59 -12.43 -5.04
N ILE A 99 -19.26 -12.43 -4.89
CA ILE A 99 -18.40 -11.41 -5.51
C ILE A 99 -18.66 -11.36 -7.02
N THR A 100 -18.83 -10.16 -7.56
CA THR A 100 -19.11 -9.98 -8.99
C THR A 100 -17.81 -10.01 -9.79
N THR A 101 -17.89 -10.19 -11.12
CA THR A 101 -16.71 -10.05 -11.99
C THR A 101 -16.04 -8.68 -11.84
N LEU A 102 -16.83 -7.62 -11.65
CA LEU A 102 -16.31 -6.28 -11.37
C LEU A 102 -15.62 -6.22 -10.00
N GLY A 103 -16.17 -6.89 -8.98
CA GLY A 103 -15.56 -7.04 -7.66
C GLY A 103 -14.20 -7.73 -7.72
N ILE A 104 -14.12 -8.86 -8.43
CA ILE A 104 -12.85 -9.59 -8.65
C ILE A 104 -11.84 -8.66 -9.34
N ALA A 105 -12.23 -8.00 -10.43
CA ALA A 105 -11.36 -7.08 -11.14
C ALA A 105 -10.89 -5.92 -10.25
N PHE A 106 -11.79 -5.33 -9.47
CA PHE A 106 -11.49 -4.26 -8.52
C PHE A 106 -10.45 -4.70 -7.49
N VAL A 107 -10.67 -5.84 -6.82
CA VAL A 107 -9.77 -6.40 -5.80
C VAL A 107 -8.43 -6.81 -6.43
N ALA A 108 -8.43 -7.44 -7.59
CA ALA A 108 -7.21 -7.87 -8.26
C ALA A 108 -6.35 -6.70 -8.75
N MET A 109 -6.98 -5.65 -9.31
CA MET A 109 -6.26 -4.46 -9.78
C MET A 109 -5.56 -3.72 -8.65
N GLN A 110 -6.25 -3.48 -7.52
CA GLN A 110 -5.62 -2.83 -6.38
C GLN A 110 -4.53 -3.73 -5.76
N ALA A 111 -4.74 -5.05 -5.70
CA ALA A 111 -3.73 -5.98 -5.18
C ALA A 111 -2.46 -6.00 -6.05
N ALA A 112 -2.62 -5.96 -7.37
CA ALA A 112 -1.50 -5.86 -8.30
C ALA A 112 -0.73 -4.54 -8.12
N ALA A 113 -1.43 -3.42 -7.96
CA ALA A 113 -0.81 -2.12 -7.69
C ALA A 113 -0.02 -2.14 -6.36
N VAL A 114 -0.61 -2.67 -5.29
CA VAL A 114 0.05 -2.81 -3.98
C VAL A 114 1.26 -3.75 -4.06
N ALA A 115 1.18 -4.85 -4.82
CA ALA A 115 2.31 -5.76 -5.01
C ALA A 115 3.50 -5.07 -5.72
N VAL A 116 3.21 -4.24 -6.74
CA VAL A 116 4.23 -3.43 -7.42
C VAL A 116 4.85 -2.43 -6.45
N LEU A 117 4.04 -1.71 -5.67
CA LEU A 117 4.52 -0.76 -4.67
C LEU A 117 5.42 -1.45 -3.63
N ALA A 118 4.98 -2.56 -3.05
CA ALA A 118 5.77 -3.36 -2.11
C ALA A 118 7.13 -3.80 -2.69
N ALA A 119 7.15 -4.18 -3.97
CA ALA A 119 8.39 -4.55 -4.66
C ALA A 119 9.33 -3.34 -4.82
N LEU A 120 8.79 -2.18 -5.22
CA LEU A 120 9.54 -0.93 -5.35
C LEU A 120 10.07 -0.42 -4.01
N GLU A 121 9.27 -0.49 -2.93
CA GLU A 121 9.67 -0.15 -1.57
C GLU A 121 10.79 -1.06 -1.09
N THR A 122 10.66 -2.37 -1.29
CA THR A 122 11.70 -3.35 -0.96
C THR A 122 13.00 -3.06 -1.70
N TRP A 123 12.91 -2.78 -2.99
CA TRP A 123 14.06 -2.46 -3.81
C TRP A 123 14.74 -1.15 -3.37
N GLY A 124 13.97 -0.09 -3.16
CA GLY A 124 14.48 1.19 -2.67
C GLY A 124 15.12 1.09 -1.29
N LEU A 125 14.53 0.30 -0.39
CA LEU A 125 15.07 0.06 0.95
C LEU A 125 16.42 -0.64 0.90
N ARG A 126 16.53 -1.72 0.11
CA ARG A 126 17.78 -2.47 -0.05
C ARG A 126 18.89 -1.59 -0.63
N ARG A 127 18.59 -0.77 -1.64
CA ARG A 127 19.58 0.14 -2.23
C ARG A 127 20.03 1.24 -1.28
N MET A 128 19.08 1.85 -0.56
CA MET A 128 19.40 2.84 0.47
C MET A 128 20.29 2.24 1.57
N GLN A 129 20.03 1.00 2.00
CA GLN A 129 20.85 0.31 3.00
C GLN A 129 22.25 -0.02 2.47
N ALA A 130 22.37 -0.55 1.25
CA ALA A 130 23.66 -0.84 0.63
C ALA A 130 24.53 0.44 0.51
N ALA A 131 23.92 1.55 0.05
CA ALA A 131 24.62 2.83 -0.08
C ALA A 131 25.08 3.41 1.28
N ARG A 132 24.35 3.12 2.38
CA ARG A 132 24.78 3.50 3.74
C ARG A 132 25.96 2.67 4.23
N VAL A 133 25.97 1.36 3.94
CA VAL A 133 27.08 0.47 4.32
C VAL A 133 28.36 0.84 3.56
N SER A 134 28.27 1.12 2.27
CA SER A 134 29.45 1.52 1.46
C SER A 134 30.03 2.88 1.82
N ALA A 135 29.34 3.67 2.66
CA ALA A 135 29.76 5.00 3.07
C ALA A 135 30.17 5.09 4.56
N ALA A 136 30.05 3.98 5.29
CA ALA A 136 30.54 3.82 6.66
C ALA A 136 31.96 3.25 6.64
#